data_AF-A0A1Y2I2Z8-F1
#
_entry.id   AF-A0A1Y2I2Z8-F1
#
_cell.length_a   1.000
_cell.length_b   1.000
_cell.length_c   1.000
_cell.angle_alpha   90.00
_cell.angle_beta   90.00
_cell.angle_gamma   90.00
#
_symmetry.space_group_name_H-M   'P 1'
#
loop_
_entity.id
_entity.type
_entity.pdbx_description
1 polymer ?
#
loop_
_entity_poly.entity_id
_entity_poly.type
_entity_poly.pdbx_seq_one_letter_code
_entity_poly.pdbx_strand_id
1 'polypeptide(L)'
;MTSRDNDAAAQVADLRHLISTLEPAHAISTMSSLISLAIPPAIPLTHVTNLLADEHRAASRIKSAPNRHAITSAIALTQAKLAQFAQVPVNGVYVYCGTVHGRPDQEQQVVDVAYKPVVPVKQFMYMCDKAFSVDVLVEALEEMADADFAHELKMERQQKMLARFFDEHLSGSGKCCFGIRETLKALDLGAVETLILSEHLEIQRYVLKNPAAGPSDKHLIKHLTPAQAQEQEHFAQDGQKLEIIDQQPLLAWFTANVADFGAKLKLVTGQLQEGQRFVSEYGGIGGLLRYRLDLGQ
;
A
#
# COMPACT_ATOMS: atom_id res chain seq x y z
N MET A 1 -29.31 17.84 20.53
CA MET A 1 -28.09 17.87 19.70
C MET A 1 -27.25 19.03 20.19
N THR A 2 -26.14 18.73 20.87
CA THR A 2 -25.30 19.71 21.55
C THR A 2 -24.29 20.32 20.58
N SER A 3 -23.68 21.47 20.91
CA SER A 3 -22.67 22.12 20.05
C SER A 3 -21.52 21.19 19.65
N ARG A 4 -21.16 20.24 20.52
CA ARG A 4 -20.13 19.22 20.27
C ARG A 4 -20.50 18.25 19.14
N ASP A 5 -21.79 17.93 18.98
CA ASP A 5 -22.27 17.03 17.92
C ASP A 5 -22.18 17.73 16.55
N ASN A 6 -22.41 19.05 16.52
CA ASN A 6 -22.26 19.86 15.31
C ASN A 6 -20.78 20.05 14.91
N ASP A 7 -19.88 20.22 15.90
CA ASP A 7 -18.44 20.36 15.65
C ASP A 7 -17.81 19.06 15.11
N ALA A 8 -18.26 17.90 15.62
CA ALA A 8 -17.84 16.59 15.12
C ALA A 8 -18.30 16.34 13.68
N ALA A 9 -19.56 16.66 13.36
CA ALA A 9 -20.11 16.52 12.01
C ALA A 9 -19.40 17.44 10.99
N ALA A 10 -19.06 18.66 11.39
CA ALA A 10 -18.28 19.58 10.56
C ALA A 10 -16.87 19.04 10.27
N GLN A 11 -16.18 18.49 11.29
CA GLN A 11 -14.86 17.88 11.08
C GLN A 11 -14.89 16.65 10.18
N VAL A 12 -15.94 15.82 10.27
CA VAL A 12 -16.16 14.70 9.34
C VAL A 12 -16.27 15.22 7.91
N ALA A 13 -17.05 16.28 7.67
CA ALA A 13 -17.18 16.89 6.34
C ALA A 13 -15.84 17.46 5.84
N ASP A 14 -15.08 18.13 6.69
CA ASP A 14 -13.76 18.66 6.36
C ASP A 14 -12.76 17.55 6.00
N LEU A 15 -12.75 16.45 6.76
CA LEU A 15 -11.91 15.28 6.47
C LEU A 15 -12.30 14.62 5.15
N ARG A 16 -13.60 14.42 4.90
CA ARG A 16 -14.11 13.89 3.63
C ARG A 16 -13.62 14.74 2.46
N HIS A 17 -13.83 16.05 2.53
CA HIS A 17 -13.39 16.99 1.49
C HIS A 17 -11.87 16.94 1.29
N LEU A 18 -11.10 16.87 2.38
CA LEU A 18 -9.65 16.77 2.33
C LEU A 18 -9.20 15.47 1.65
N ILE A 19 -9.77 14.32 2.02
CA ILE A 19 -9.45 13.02 1.41
C ILE A 19 -9.80 13.03 -0.08
N SER A 20 -11.01 13.47 -0.45
CA SER A 20 -11.44 13.57 -1.86
C SER A 20 -10.55 14.50 -2.70
N THR A 21 -9.91 15.49 -2.06
CA THR A 21 -8.97 16.40 -2.74
C THR A 21 -7.59 15.78 -2.89
N LEU A 22 -7.07 15.11 -1.86
CA LEU A 22 -5.71 14.58 -1.82
C LEU A 22 -5.55 13.25 -2.54
N GLU A 23 -6.56 12.39 -2.52
CA GLU A 23 -6.51 11.04 -3.08
C GLU A 23 -6.29 10.99 -4.61
N PRO A 24 -6.97 11.80 -5.45
CA PRO A 24 -6.68 11.83 -6.88
C PRO A 24 -5.39 12.60 -7.21
N ALA A 25 -4.76 13.26 -6.24
CA ALA A 25 -3.60 14.11 -6.47
C ALA A 25 -2.32 13.26 -6.65
N HIS A 26 -1.69 13.42 -7.81
CA HIS A 26 -0.48 12.70 -8.17
C HIS A 26 0.61 13.68 -8.65
N ALA A 27 1.86 13.36 -8.34
CA ALA A 27 3.03 13.99 -8.95
C ALA A 27 3.23 13.46 -10.38
N ILE A 28 4.14 14.11 -11.12
CA ILE A 28 4.62 13.55 -12.40
C ILE A 28 5.10 12.12 -12.15
N SER A 29 4.69 11.18 -13.01
CA SER A 29 4.89 9.73 -12.85
C SER A 29 6.32 9.27 -12.57
N THR A 30 7.33 10.11 -12.82
CA THR A 30 8.76 9.85 -12.60
C THR A 30 9.32 10.45 -11.30
N MET A 31 8.55 11.23 -10.54
CA MET A 31 9.02 12.04 -9.41
C MET A 31 8.23 11.75 -8.13
N SER A 32 8.93 11.42 -7.05
CA SER A 32 8.33 11.31 -5.72
C SER A 32 8.40 12.68 -5.07
N SER A 33 7.33 13.48 -5.10
CA SER A 33 7.38 14.88 -4.65
C SER A 33 6.20 15.30 -3.79
N LEU A 34 5.42 14.33 -3.28
CA LEU A 34 4.29 14.57 -2.41
C LEU A 34 4.61 14.05 -1.02
N ILE A 35 4.64 14.95 -0.04
CA ILE A 35 4.91 14.67 1.36
C ILE A 35 3.60 14.50 2.11
N SER A 36 3.46 13.37 2.79
CA SER A 36 2.38 13.07 3.74
C SER A 36 3.00 12.91 5.13
N LEU A 37 2.60 13.77 6.06
CA LEU A 37 3.18 13.85 7.39
C LEU A 37 2.07 13.81 8.45
N ALA A 38 2.15 12.88 9.40
CA ALA A 38 1.27 12.81 10.56
C ALA A 38 2.11 12.99 11.83
N ILE A 39 1.76 13.96 12.68
CA ILE A 39 2.52 14.30 13.88
C ILE A 39 1.62 14.13 15.11
N PRO A 40 1.85 13.10 15.95
CA PRO A 40 1.23 12.94 17.26
C PRO A 40 1.53 14.09 18.21
N PRO A 41 0.63 14.40 19.17
CA PRO A 41 0.83 15.48 20.13
C PRO A 41 2.03 15.29 21.06
N ALA A 42 2.47 14.05 21.28
CA ALA A 42 3.63 13.73 22.11
C ALA A 42 4.97 14.09 21.44
N ILE A 43 4.99 14.33 20.13
CA ILE A 43 6.22 14.59 19.39
C ILE A 43 6.49 16.09 19.35
N PRO A 44 7.65 16.57 19.81
CA PRO A 44 7.98 17.99 19.72
C PRO A 44 8.27 18.40 18.27
N LEU A 45 7.90 19.63 17.91
CA LEU A 45 8.12 20.17 16.57
C LEU A 45 9.62 20.22 16.17
N THR A 46 10.51 20.33 17.16
CA THR A 46 11.97 20.27 16.98
C THR A 46 12.45 18.94 16.41
N HIS A 47 11.83 17.83 16.81
CA HIS A 47 12.16 16.52 16.27
C HIS A 47 11.82 16.44 14.77
N VAL A 48 10.63 16.88 14.40
CA VAL A 48 10.14 16.85 13.02
C VAL A 48 10.94 17.79 12.11
N THR A 49 11.27 18.98 12.60
CA THR A 49 12.09 19.95 11.84
C THR A 49 13.51 19.43 11.60
N ASN A 50 14.12 18.77 12.58
CA ASN A 50 15.42 18.12 12.42
C ASN A 50 15.36 16.99 11.39
N LEU A 51 14.33 16.12 11.47
CA LEU A 51 14.10 15.07 10.47
C LEU A 51 14.03 15.67 9.06
N LEU A 52 13.21 16.71 8.83
CA LEU A 52 13.10 17.34 7.52
C LEU A 52 14.42 17.98 7.06
N ALA A 53 15.24 18.50 7.99
CA ALA A 53 16.56 19.03 7.66
C ALA A 53 17.57 17.92 7.28
N ASP A 54 17.48 16.74 7.90
CA ASP A 54 18.24 15.55 7.51
C ASP A 54 17.79 15.04 6.12
N GLU A 55 16.48 14.94 5.90
CA GLU A 55 15.88 14.51 4.64
C GLU A 55 16.25 15.47 3.49
N HIS A 56 16.22 16.78 3.74
CA HIS A 56 16.65 17.77 2.75
C HIS A 56 18.13 17.59 2.37
N ARG A 57 19.00 17.29 3.34
CA ARG A 57 20.41 16.98 3.10
C ARG A 57 20.57 15.68 2.33
N ALA A 58 19.78 14.65 2.63
CA ALA A 58 19.80 13.39 1.91
C ALA A 58 19.35 13.57 0.44
N ALA A 59 18.26 14.30 0.22
CA ALA A 59 17.71 14.59 -1.10
C ALA A 59 18.71 15.29 -2.03
N SER A 60 19.60 16.14 -1.48
CA SER A 60 20.64 16.83 -2.25
C SER A 60 21.58 15.87 -3.03
N ARG A 61 21.68 14.60 -2.63
CA ARG A 61 22.51 13.57 -3.27
C ARG A 61 21.81 12.80 -4.40
N ILE A 62 20.54 13.06 -4.67
CA ILE A 62 19.78 12.38 -5.73
C ILE A 62 20.36 12.75 -7.10
N LYS A 63 20.68 11.73 -7.91
CA LYS A 63 21.31 11.92 -9.23
C LYS A 63 20.43 12.67 -10.23
N SER A 64 19.15 12.30 -10.31
CA SER A 64 18.17 12.95 -11.19
C SER A 64 17.92 14.39 -10.74
N ALA A 65 18.41 15.36 -11.50
CA ALA A 65 18.25 16.78 -11.18
C ALA A 65 16.78 17.23 -11.08
N PRO A 66 15.88 16.79 -11.97
CA PRO A 66 14.45 17.06 -11.82
C PRO A 66 13.89 16.49 -10.52
N ASN A 67 14.11 15.19 -10.25
CA ASN A 67 13.57 14.54 -9.06
C ASN A 67 14.13 15.16 -7.77
N ARG A 68 15.43 15.46 -7.76
CA ARG A 68 16.08 16.18 -6.66
C ARG A 68 15.39 17.51 -6.38
N HIS A 69 15.18 18.34 -7.42
CA HIS A 69 14.54 19.64 -7.26
C HIS A 69 13.11 19.50 -6.70
N ALA A 70 12.32 18.58 -7.24
CA ALA A 70 10.94 18.37 -6.80
C ALA A 70 10.87 17.95 -5.32
N ILE A 71 11.72 17.01 -4.87
CA ILE A 71 11.80 16.58 -3.47
C ILE A 71 12.24 17.74 -2.57
N THR A 72 13.32 18.44 -2.92
CA THR A 72 13.82 19.55 -2.10
C THR A 72 12.80 20.67 -1.95
N SER A 73 12.08 21.00 -3.03
CA SER A 73 11.01 22.01 -3.00
C SER A 73 9.83 21.58 -2.14
N ALA A 74 9.43 20.31 -2.19
CA ALA A 74 8.38 19.77 -1.33
C ALA A 74 8.77 19.83 0.16
N ILE A 75 10.01 19.44 0.50
CA ILE A 75 10.51 19.50 1.88
C ILE A 75 10.55 20.96 2.38
N ALA A 76 11.03 21.88 1.55
CA ALA A 76 11.08 23.30 1.89
C ALA A 76 9.67 23.86 2.15
N LEU A 77 8.68 23.46 1.35
CA LEU A 77 7.27 23.83 1.56
C LEU A 77 6.73 23.27 2.88
N THR A 78 7.03 22.01 3.21
CA THR A 78 6.65 21.41 4.51
C THR A 78 7.29 22.15 5.67
N GLN A 79 8.59 22.48 5.60
CA GLN A 79 9.28 23.26 6.62
C GLN A 79 8.64 24.64 6.81
N ALA A 80 8.33 25.35 5.72
CA ALA A 80 7.66 26.63 5.77
C ALA A 80 6.26 26.53 6.40
N LYS A 81 5.51 25.46 6.12
CA LYS A 81 4.21 25.22 6.74
C LYS A 81 4.35 24.93 8.24
N LEU A 82 5.30 24.10 8.64
CA LEU A 82 5.55 23.78 10.05
C LEU A 82 6.02 25.00 10.85
N ALA A 83 6.76 25.92 10.23
CA ALA A 83 7.18 27.17 10.87
C ALA A 83 6.01 28.09 11.29
N GLN A 84 4.80 27.87 10.74
CA GLN A 84 3.58 28.58 11.16
C GLN A 84 3.05 28.10 12.52
N PHE A 85 3.59 27.01 13.07
CA PHE A 85 3.19 26.46 14.35
C PHE A 85 4.25 26.77 15.41
N ALA A 86 3.82 27.37 16.53
CA ALA A 86 4.69 27.55 17.68
C ALA A 86 5.02 26.21 18.38
N GLN A 87 4.05 25.30 18.40
CA GLN A 87 4.16 23.94 18.96
C GLN A 87 3.17 23.02 18.25
N VAL A 88 3.35 21.71 18.39
CA VAL A 88 2.39 20.73 17.87
C VAL A 88 1.03 20.94 18.57
N PRO A 89 -0.10 20.99 17.83
CA PRO A 89 -1.42 21.14 18.43
C PRO A 89 -1.76 20.00 19.39
N VAL A 90 -2.73 20.21 20.28
CA VAL A 90 -3.09 19.28 21.37
C VAL A 90 -3.45 17.86 20.94
N ASN A 91 -3.97 17.71 19.71
CA ASN A 91 -4.32 16.42 19.12
C ASN A 91 -3.37 16.02 17.99
N GLY A 92 -2.25 16.73 17.81
CA GLY A 92 -1.38 16.54 16.66
C GLY A 92 -1.81 17.33 15.42
N VAL A 93 -1.18 17.04 14.30
CA VAL A 93 -1.45 17.69 13.00
C VAL A 93 -1.09 16.76 11.85
N TYR A 94 -1.90 16.78 10.79
CA TYR A 94 -1.56 16.20 9.50
C TYR A 94 -1.10 17.30 8.54
N VAL A 95 -0.01 17.08 7.81
CA VAL A 95 0.56 18.04 6.87
C VAL A 95 0.76 17.35 5.52
N TYR A 96 0.21 17.96 4.48
CA TYR A 96 0.31 17.49 3.09
C TYR A 96 0.91 18.59 2.24
N CYS A 97 2.06 18.32 1.64
CA CYS A 97 2.82 19.32 0.89
C CYS A 97 3.38 18.73 -0.40
N GLY A 98 3.28 19.46 -1.50
CA GLY A 98 3.94 19.08 -2.75
C GLY A 98 3.30 19.74 -3.97
N THR A 99 3.90 19.49 -5.13
CA THR A 99 3.39 19.99 -6.41
C THR A 99 2.67 18.86 -7.14
N VAL A 100 1.36 18.99 -7.30
CA VAL A 100 0.54 18.05 -8.05
C VAL A 100 0.44 18.52 -9.49
N HIS A 101 0.46 17.56 -10.40
CA HIS A 101 0.37 17.85 -11.83
C HIS A 101 -0.99 17.38 -12.30
N GLY A 102 -1.81 18.33 -12.76
CA GLY A 102 -3.09 18.03 -13.39
C GLY A 102 -2.90 17.39 -14.77
N ARG A 103 -3.91 17.55 -15.63
CA ARG A 103 -3.81 17.16 -17.04
C ARG A 103 -2.64 17.91 -17.73
N PRO A 104 -2.11 17.41 -18.85
CA PRO A 104 -0.98 18.04 -19.56
C PRO A 104 -1.15 19.54 -19.85
N ASP A 105 -2.41 20.00 -19.96
CA ASP A 105 -2.79 21.38 -20.27
C ASP A 105 -3.13 22.24 -19.04
N GLN A 106 -3.01 21.70 -17.82
CA GLN A 106 -3.28 22.42 -16.57
C GLN A 106 -1.99 22.89 -15.90
N GLU A 107 -2.06 24.07 -15.31
CA GLU A 107 -0.96 24.60 -14.49
C GLU A 107 -0.69 23.69 -13.28
N GLN A 108 0.59 23.66 -12.89
CA GLN A 108 1.02 22.97 -11.68
C GLN A 108 0.32 23.55 -10.47
N GLN A 109 -0.30 22.70 -9.66
CA GLN A 109 -0.94 23.14 -8.44
C GLN A 109 -0.04 22.80 -7.25
N VAL A 110 0.24 23.82 -6.43
CA VAL A 110 0.93 23.62 -5.15
C VAL A 110 -0.12 23.26 -4.10
N VAL A 111 0.11 22.16 -3.41
CA VAL A 111 -0.68 21.72 -2.25
C VAL A 111 0.15 21.99 -1.01
N ASP A 112 -0.38 22.77 -0.07
CA ASP A 112 0.21 23.06 1.23
C ASP A 112 -0.89 23.06 2.30
N VAL A 113 -1.32 21.89 2.75
CA VAL A 113 -2.41 21.76 3.72
C VAL A 113 -1.86 21.34 5.07
N ALA A 114 -2.41 21.93 6.15
CA ALA A 114 -2.23 21.44 7.50
C ALA A 114 -3.61 21.29 8.17
N TYR A 115 -3.93 20.09 8.63
CA TYR A 115 -5.22 19.75 9.23
C TYR A 115 -5.04 19.39 10.71
N LYS A 116 -5.84 20.03 11.57
CA LYS A 116 -5.81 19.85 13.03
C LYS A 116 -7.02 18.99 13.45
N PRO A 117 -6.84 17.72 13.80
CA PRO A 117 -7.96 16.84 14.13
C PRO A 117 -8.53 17.09 15.53
N VAL A 118 -9.79 16.74 15.76
CA VAL A 118 -10.39 16.64 17.11
C VAL A 118 -9.99 15.36 17.85
N VAL A 119 -9.63 14.32 17.12
CA VAL A 119 -9.11 13.07 17.68
C VAL A 119 -7.57 13.09 17.63
N PRO A 120 -6.87 12.66 18.69
CA PRO A 120 -5.41 12.60 18.68
C PRO A 120 -4.83 11.73 17.57
N VAL A 121 -3.88 12.27 16.81
CA VAL A 121 -3.05 11.51 15.86
C VAL A 121 -2.30 10.41 16.61
N LYS A 122 -2.53 9.16 16.25
CA LYS A 122 -2.02 7.98 16.97
C LYS A 122 -0.54 7.71 16.75
N GLN A 123 -0.10 7.84 15.51
CA GLN A 123 1.23 7.43 15.09
C GLN A 123 1.89 8.49 14.23
N PHE A 124 3.21 8.57 14.35
CA PHE A 124 4.03 9.38 13.47
C PHE A 124 4.15 8.70 12.11
N MET A 125 3.97 9.48 11.05
CA MET A 125 4.16 9.02 9.68
C MET A 125 4.88 10.11 8.91
N TYR A 126 5.94 9.75 8.18
CA TYR A 126 6.54 10.59 7.14
C TYR A 126 6.68 9.74 5.88
N MET A 127 6.06 10.20 4.79
CA MET A 127 6.17 9.58 3.47
C MET A 127 6.42 10.64 2.41
N CYS A 128 7.36 10.36 1.51
CA CYS A 128 7.57 11.13 0.29
C CYS A 128 7.38 10.19 -0.91
N ASP A 129 6.25 10.32 -1.62
CA ASP A 129 5.88 9.43 -2.71
C ASP A 129 5.29 10.21 -3.91
N LYS A 130 4.84 9.51 -4.94
CA LYS A 130 4.19 10.06 -6.13
C LYS A 130 2.72 10.40 -5.91
N ALA A 131 2.11 9.91 -4.82
CA ALA A 131 0.73 10.15 -4.40
C ALA A 131 0.72 10.49 -2.91
N PHE A 132 -0.28 11.25 -2.45
CA PHE A 132 -0.46 11.45 -1.02
C PHE A 132 -0.97 10.18 -0.33
N SER A 133 -0.38 9.85 0.82
CA SER A 133 -0.88 8.80 1.70
C SER A 133 -1.99 9.37 2.59
N VAL A 134 -3.22 8.99 2.28
CA VAL A 134 -4.42 9.41 3.02
C VAL A 134 -4.92 8.34 4.00
N ASP A 135 -4.21 7.21 4.12
CA ASP A 135 -4.63 6.08 4.96
C ASP A 135 -4.83 6.50 6.42
N VAL A 136 -3.95 7.33 6.96
CA VAL A 136 -4.07 7.88 8.33
C VAL A 136 -5.27 8.82 8.53
N LEU A 137 -5.77 9.45 7.45
CA LEU A 137 -6.99 10.27 7.51
C LEU A 137 -8.23 9.40 7.45
N VAL A 138 -8.20 8.34 6.64
CA VAL A 138 -9.29 7.35 6.56
C VAL A 138 -9.45 6.63 7.90
N GLU A 139 -8.35 6.20 8.53
CA GLU A 139 -8.37 5.62 9.88
C GLU A 139 -8.98 6.59 10.91
N ALA A 140 -8.59 7.87 10.86
CA ALA A 140 -9.17 8.88 11.75
C ALA A 140 -10.68 9.07 11.52
N LEU A 141 -11.13 9.01 10.26
CA LEU A 141 -12.53 9.13 9.89
C LEU A 141 -13.37 7.93 10.38
N GLU A 142 -12.81 6.72 10.29
CA GLU A 142 -13.43 5.49 10.82
C GLU A 142 -13.71 5.59 12.32
N GLU A 143 -12.76 6.17 13.07
CA GLU A 143 -12.91 6.35 14.52
C GLU A 143 -13.92 7.44 14.90
N MET A 144 -14.11 8.43 14.04
CA MET A 144 -15.04 9.55 14.26
C MET A 144 -16.50 9.23 13.92
N ALA A 145 -16.83 7.94 13.70
CA ALA A 145 -18.17 7.40 13.47
C ALA A 145 -18.75 7.60 12.06
N ASP A 146 -17.90 7.66 11.04
CA ASP A 146 -18.30 7.60 9.63
C ASP A 146 -17.73 6.35 8.94
N ALA A 147 -18.08 5.20 9.52
CA ALA A 147 -17.69 3.89 9.00
C ALA A 147 -18.21 3.65 7.57
N ASP A 148 -19.37 4.22 7.22
CA ASP A 148 -19.99 4.04 5.90
C ASP A 148 -19.17 4.70 4.79
N PHE A 149 -18.76 5.97 4.95
CA PHE A 149 -17.92 6.63 3.94
C PHE A 149 -16.53 6.02 3.86
N ALA A 150 -15.92 5.65 4.99
CA ALA A 150 -14.63 5.00 4.98
C ALA A 150 -14.69 3.62 4.28
N HIS A 151 -15.78 2.88 4.50
CA HIS A 151 -16.06 1.65 3.77
C HIS A 151 -16.25 1.90 2.27
N GLU A 152 -17.03 2.91 1.90
CA GLU A 152 -17.22 3.32 0.50
C GLU A 152 -15.89 3.66 -0.18
N LEU A 153 -15.03 4.46 0.45
CA LEU A 153 -13.69 4.77 -0.05
C LEU A 153 -12.82 3.53 -0.20
N LYS A 154 -12.82 2.62 0.79
CA LYS A 154 -12.08 1.35 0.70
C LYS A 154 -12.56 0.52 -0.49
N MET A 155 -13.87 0.48 -0.73
CA MET A 155 -14.46 -0.22 -1.88
C MET A 155 -14.12 0.44 -3.22
N GLU A 156 -14.17 1.78 -3.30
CA GLU A 156 -13.79 2.52 -4.51
C GLU A 156 -12.30 2.30 -4.86
N ARG A 157 -11.42 2.33 -3.86
CA ARG A 157 -9.98 2.02 -4.03
C ARG A 157 -9.77 0.60 -4.54
N GLN A 158 -10.49 -0.36 -3.96
CA GLN A 158 -10.43 -1.75 -4.38
C GLN A 158 -10.88 -1.88 -5.84
N GLN A 159 -11.99 -1.24 -6.21
CA GLN A 159 -12.52 -1.24 -7.57
C GLN A 159 -11.53 -0.66 -8.57
N LYS A 160 -10.95 0.53 -8.30
CA LYS A 160 -9.95 1.17 -9.16
C LYS A 160 -8.70 0.32 -9.34
N MET A 161 -8.24 -0.33 -8.27
CA MET A 161 -7.08 -1.21 -8.32
C MET A 161 -7.33 -2.44 -9.20
N LEU A 162 -8.48 -3.10 -9.02
CA LEU A 162 -8.85 -4.28 -9.82
C LEU A 162 -9.11 -3.90 -11.29
N ALA A 163 -9.75 -2.76 -11.54
CA ALA A 163 -9.92 -2.23 -12.89
C ALA A 163 -8.56 -2.04 -13.58
N ARG A 164 -7.60 -1.38 -12.91
CA ARG A 164 -6.23 -1.24 -13.43
C ARG A 164 -5.58 -2.60 -13.69
N PHE A 165 -5.72 -3.56 -12.77
CA PHE A 165 -5.20 -4.90 -12.96
C PHE A 165 -5.77 -5.58 -14.22
N PHE A 166 -7.09 -5.49 -14.43
CA PHE A 166 -7.73 -6.06 -15.62
C PHE A 166 -7.30 -5.34 -16.91
N ASP A 167 -7.16 -4.01 -16.87
CA ASP A 167 -6.70 -3.24 -18.03
C ASP A 167 -5.26 -3.62 -18.43
N GLU A 168 -4.36 -3.79 -17.45
CA GLU A 168 -2.98 -4.23 -17.70
C GLU A 168 -2.93 -5.65 -18.27
N HIS A 169 -3.82 -6.54 -17.81
CA HIS A 169 -3.96 -7.88 -18.35
C HIS A 169 -4.49 -7.87 -19.80
N LEU A 170 -5.62 -7.20 -20.03
CA LEU A 170 -6.32 -7.17 -21.32
C LEU A 170 -5.52 -6.43 -22.40
N SER A 171 -4.77 -5.40 -22.02
CA SER A 171 -3.90 -4.67 -22.95
C SER A 171 -2.62 -5.44 -23.32
N GLY A 172 -2.30 -6.54 -22.61
CA GLY A 172 -1.07 -7.28 -22.84
C GLY A 172 0.19 -6.45 -22.53
N SER A 173 0.10 -5.49 -21.61
CA SER A 173 1.22 -4.61 -21.26
C SER A 173 2.39 -5.35 -20.60
N GLY A 174 2.11 -6.54 -20.06
CA GLY A 174 3.02 -7.34 -19.25
C GLY A 174 3.30 -6.74 -17.87
N LYS A 175 2.45 -5.82 -17.38
CA LYS A 175 2.58 -5.18 -16.07
C LYS A 175 1.66 -5.76 -14.99
N CYS A 176 1.13 -6.96 -15.21
CA CYS A 176 0.42 -7.72 -14.20
C CYS A 176 0.87 -9.18 -14.19
N CYS A 177 0.73 -9.85 -13.07
CA CYS A 177 0.85 -11.30 -12.95
C CYS A 177 -0.37 -11.86 -12.21
N PHE A 178 -0.71 -13.11 -12.46
CA PHE A 178 -1.83 -13.78 -11.81
C PHE A 178 -1.60 -15.28 -11.76
N GLY A 179 -2.29 -15.96 -10.84
CA GLY A 179 -1.97 -17.34 -10.54
C GLY A 179 -0.74 -17.46 -9.65
N ILE A 180 -0.66 -18.56 -8.92
CA ILE A 180 0.31 -18.71 -7.84
C ILE A 180 1.75 -18.79 -8.33
N ARG A 181 2.01 -19.50 -9.43
CA ARG A 181 3.37 -19.76 -9.91
C ARG A 181 4.00 -18.48 -10.44
N GLU A 182 3.26 -17.77 -11.26
CA GLU A 182 3.64 -16.52 -11.92
C GLU A 182 3.83 -15.42 -10.88
N THR A 183 2.91 -15.33 -9.90
CA THR A 183 2.97 -14.31 -8.85
C THR A 183 4.16 -14.54 -7.91
N LEU A 184 4.43 -15.78 -7.50
CA LEU A 184 5.61 -16.09 -6.68
C LEU A 184 6.91 -15.82 -7.43
N LYS A 185 6.99 -16.20 -8.72
CA LYS A 185 8.15 -15.90 -9.55
C LYS A 185 8.36 -14.39 -9.71
N ALA A 186 7.29 -13.62 -9.90
CA ALA A 186 7.36 -12.16 -9.98
C ALA A 186 7.80 -11.52 -8.64
N LEU A 187 7.35 -12.08 -7.51
CA LEU A 187 7.79 -11.68 -6.17
C LEU A 187 9.27 -11.95 -5.95
N ASP A 188 9.75 -13.16 -6.28
CA ASP A 188 11.16 -13.54 -6.16
C ASP A 188 12.09 -12.64 -7.00
N LEU A 189 11.59 -12.18 -8.15
CA LEU A 189 12.29 -11.24 -9.01
C LEU A 189 12.20 -9.78 -8.55
N GLY A 190 11.48 -9.49 -7.46
CA GLY A 190 11.24 -8.13 -6.96
C GLY A 190 10.43 -7.25 -7.92
N ALA A 191 9.68 -7.86 -8.84
CA ALA A 191 8.93 -7.17 -9.88
C ALA A 191 7.57 -6.66 -9.39
N VAL A 192 7.00 -7.26 -8.34
CA VAL A 192 5.67 -6.91 -7.83
C VAL A 192 5.73 -5.58 -7.07
N GLU A 193 4.89 -4.64 -7.47
CA GLU A 193 4.63 -3.40 -6.73
C GLU A 193 3.55 -3.63 -5.68
N THR A 194 2.42 -4.19 -6.11
CA THR A 194 1.25 -4.46 -5.27
C THR A 194 0.81 -5.90 -5.47
N LEU A 195 0.91 -6.70 -4.41
CA LEU A 195 0.38 -8.05 -4.31
C LEU A 195 -1.10 -7.98 -3.94
N ILE A 196 -1.96 -8.61 -4.74
CA ILE A 196 -3.41 -8.61 -4.58
C ILE A 196 -3.85 -10.02 -4.21
N LEU A 197 -4.45 -10.19 -3.04
CA LEU A 197 -4.97 -11.48 -2.56
C LEU A 197 -6.44 -11.37 -2.20
N SER A 198 -7.23 -12.39 -2.53
CA SER A 198 -8.58 -12.55 -2.00
C SER A 198 -8.55 -12.80 -0.50
N GLU A 199 -9.45 -12.18 0.27
CA GLU A 199 -9.63 -12.47 1.70
C GLU A 199 -9.99 -13.93 1.97
N HIS A 200 -10.60 -14.59 0.98
CA HIS A 200 -10.98 -16.00 1.05
C HIS A 200 -10.06 -16.87 0.18
N LEU A 201 -8.76 -16.56 0.15
CA LEU A 201 -7.79 -17.37 -0.59
C LEU A 201 -7.62 -18.76 0.03
N GLU A 202 -8.18 -19.77 -0.64
CA GLU A 202 -8.10 -21.17 -0.24
C GLU A 202 -6.81 -21.84 -0.75
N ILE A 203 -5.65 -21.28 -0.39
CA ILE A 203 -4.35 -21.88 -0.70
C ILE A 203 -3.55 -22.07 0.58
N GLN A 204 -3.03 -23.28 0.77
CA GLN A 204 -2.17 -23.65 1.88
C GLN A 204 -0.72 -23.72 1.42
N ARG A 205 0.19 -23.17 2.24
CA ARG A 205 1.63 -23.29 2.06
C ARG A 205 2.14 -24.45 2.92
N TYR A 206 2.68 -25.46 2.25
CA TYR A 206 3.31 -26.62 2.86
C TYR A 206 4.82 -26.53 2.73
N VAL A 207 5.52 -26.72 3.83
CA VAL A 207 6.98 -26.94 3.84
C VAL A 207 7.20 -28.42 4.05
N LEU A 208 7.88 -29.03 3.09
CA LEU A 208 8.09 -30.46 2.98
C LEU A 208 9.57 -30.79 3.10
N LYS A 209 9.87 -31.91 3.76
CA LYS A 209 11.22 -32.46 3.86
C LYS A 209 11.21 -33.90 3.36
N ASN A 210 12.26 -34.29 2.64
CA ASN A 210 12.49 -35.70 2.35
C ASN A 210 13.12 -36.38 3.60
N PRO A 211 12.51 -37.43 4.17
CA PRO A 211 13.07 -38.14 5.32
C PRO A 211 14.45 -38.78 5.05
N ALA A 212 14.72 -39.15 3.79
CA ALA A 212 15.98 -39.77 3.37
C ALA A 212 17.09 -38.73 3.09
N ALA A 213 16.74 -37.44 3.12
CA ALA A 213 17.67 -36.36 2.81
C ALA A 213 18.51 -35.94 4.02
N GLY A 214 19.80 -35.69 3.76
CA GLY A 214 20.73 -35.20 4.77
C GLY A 214 20.42 -33.77 5.26
N PRO A 215 21.10 -33.29 6.31
CA PRO A 215 20.84 -31.97 6.93
C PRO A 215 21.10 -30.76 6.02
N SER A 216 21.72 -30.94 4.86
CA SER A 216 21.99 -29.89 3.86
C SER A 216 20.92 -29.76 2.78
N ASP A 217 19.88 -30.58 2.81
CA ASP A 217 18.90 -30.62 1.73
C ASP A 217 17.83 -29.53 1.89
N LYS A 218 17.47 -28.89 0.77
CA LYS A 218 16.56 -27.73 0.79
C LYS A 218 15.13 -28.21 1.02
N HIS A 219 14.42 -27.57 1.94
CA HIS A 219 12.99 -27.79 2.10
C HIS A 219 12.24 -27.50 0.79
N LEU A 220 11.30 -28.37 0.43
CA LEU A 220 10.40 -28.14 -0.69
C LEU A 220 9.18 -27.35 -0.21
N ILE A 221 8.89 -26.24 -0.89
CA ILE A 221 7.69 -25.46 -0.61
C ILE A 221 6.66 -25.76 -1.69
N LYS A 222 5.48 -26.23 -1.28
CA LYS A 222 4.33 -26.42 -2.17
C LYS A 222 3.18 -25.54 -1.74
N HIS A 223 2.45 -25.02 -2.71
CA HIS A 223 1.25 -24.23 -2.49
C HIS A 223 0.08 -24.93 -3.15
N LEU A 224 -0.86 -25.40 -2.34
CA LEU A 224 -1.90 -26.31 -2.80
C LEU A 224 -3.27 -25.81 -2.35
N THR A 225 -4.26 -25.96 -3.22
CA THR A 225 -5.67 -25.82 -2.84
C THR A 225 -6.13 -27.02 -1.99
N PRO A 226 -7.25 -26.92 -1.26
CA PRO A 226 -7.82 -28.06 -0.54
C PRO A 226 -8.03 -29.30 -1.42
N ALA A 227 -8.45 -29.10 -2.68
CA ALA A 227 -8.63 -30.19 -3.64
C ALA A 227 -7.29 -30.87 -3.99
N GLN A 228 -6.26 -30.09 -4.32
CA GLN A 228 -4.93 -30.62 -4.61
C GLN A 228 -4.31 -31.32 -3.39
N ALA A 229 -4.57 -30.83 -2.18
CA ALA A 229 -4.05 -31.43 -0.96
C ALA A 229 -4.62 -32.85 -0.69
N GLN A 230 -5.69 -33.28 -1.39
CA GLN A 230 -6.20 -34.64 -1.29
C GLN A 230 -5.39 -35.64 -2.13
N GLU A 231 -4.62 -35.18 -3.11
CA GLU A 231 -3.85 -36.03 -4.01
C GLU A 231 -2.48 -36.37 -3.40
N GLN A 232 -2.23 -37.66 -3.13
CA GLN A 232 -1.00 -38.12 -2.47
C GLN A 232 0.27 -37.82 -3.27
N GLU A 233 0.17 -37.68 -4.59
CA GLU A 233 1.28 -37.34 -5.49
C GLU A 233 1.93 -35.99 -5.13
N HIS A 234 1.14 -35.05 -4.60
CA HIS A 234 1.69 -33.78 -4.13
C HIS A 234 2.54 -33.91 -2.86
N PHE A 235 2.48 -35.04 -2.16
CA PHE A 235 3.30 -35.32 -0.98
C PHE A 235 4.28 -36.48 -1.22
N ALA A 236 4.58 -36.77 -2.48
CA ALA A 236 5.60 -37.73 -2.87
C ALA A 236 6.60 -37.10 -3.85
N GLN A 237 7.84 -37.58 -3.82
CA GLN A 237 8.87 -37.28 -4.82
C GLN A 237 9.74 -38.52 -4.99
N ASP A 238 9.99 -38.93 -6.24
CA ASP A 238 10.77 -40.12 -6.59
C ASP A 238 10.30 -41.41 -5.88
N GLY A 239 8.98 -41.54 -5.67
CA GLY A 239 8.37 -42.67 -4.99
C GLY A 239 8.48 -42.65 -3.45
N GLN A 240 9.13 -41.64 -2.88
CA GLN A 240 9.24 -41.45 -1.42
C GLN A 240 8.22 -40.43 -0.92
N LYS A 241 7.56 -40.76 0.20
CA LYS A 241 6.63 -39.85 0.88
C LYS A 241 7.41 -38.74 1.59
N LEU A 242 7.04 -37.50 1.32
CA LEU A 242 7.58 -36.32 1.96
C LEU A 242 6.89 -36.10 3.31
N GLU A 243 7.65 -35.60 4.28
CA GLU A 243 7.16 -35.21 5.61
C GLU A 243 6.76 -33.72 5.59
N ILE A 244 5.59 -33.42 6.15
CA ILE A 244 5.14 -32.03 6.34
C ILE A 244 5.76 -31.52 7.64
N ILE A 245 6.62 -30.50 7.54
CA ILE A 245 7.27 -29.89 8.71
C ILE A 245 6.63 -28.56 9.12
N ASP A 246 5.94 -27.89 8.20
CA ASP A 246 5.15 -26.70 8.46
C ASP A 246 3.98 -26.62 7.48
N GLN A 247 2.83 -26.15 7.96
CA GLN A 247 1.62 -25.93 7.18
C GLN A 247 0.91 -24.70 7.70
N GLN A 248 0.65 -23.74 6.80
CA GLN A 248 -0.07 -22.52 7.15
C GLN A 248 -0.82 -21.95 5.94
N PRO A 249 -1.91 -21.19 6.16
CA PRO A 249 -2.60 -20.48 5.09
C PRO A 249 -1.65 -19.52 4.37
N LEU A 250 -1.65 -19.53 3.04
CA LEU A 250 -0.77 -18.67 2.25
C LEU A 250 -1.04 -17.19 2.47
N LEU A 251 -2.32 -16.82 2.66
CA LEU A 251 -2.72 -15.46 3.01
C LEU A 251 -2.07 -15.00 4.33
N ALA A 252 -2.13 -15.83 5.38
CA ALA A 252 -1.52 -15.51 6.67
C ALA A 252 0.00 -15.37 6.56
N TRP A 253 0.65 -16.24 5.78
CA TRP A 253 2.08 -16.14 5.50
C TRP A 253 2.44 -14.83 4.80
N PHE A 254 1.70 -14.41 3.78
CA PHE A 254 1.96 -13.13 3.10
C PHE A 254 1.73 -11.93 4.01
N THR A 255 0.72 -11.94 4.87
CA THR A 255 0.49 -10.86 5.84
C THR A 255 1.72 -10.61 6.72
N ALA A 256 2.49 -11.65 7.04
CA ALA A 256 3.71 -11.53 7.84
C ALA A 256 4.99 -11.27 7.03
N ASN A 257 5.08 -11.75 5.78
CA ASN A 257 6.35 -11.82 5.03
C ASN A 257 6.37 -10.96 3.74
N VAL A 258 5.28 -10.31 3.33
CA VAL A 258 5.23 -9.55 2.06
C VAL A 258 6.25 -8.40 2.03
N ALA A 259 6.54 -7.79 3.18
CA ALA A 259 7.47 -6.67 3.30
C ALA A 259 8.89 -7.05 2.84
N ASP A 260 9.30 -8.31 3.03
CA ASP A 260 10.62 -8.81 2.63
C ASP A 260 10.78 -8.84 1.10
N PHE A 261 9.67 -8.87 0.35
CA PHE A 261 9.66 -8.78 -1.12
C PHE A 261 9.62 -7.31 -1.62
N GLY A 262 9.52 -6.34 -0.71
CA GLY A 262 9.30 -4.93 -1.03
C GLY A 262 7.97 -4.65 -1.73
N ALA A 263 7.00 -5.56 -1.63
CA ALA A 263 5.68 -5.40 -2.24
C ALA A 263 4.67 -4.86 -1.21
N LYS A 264 3.65 -4.14 -1.69
CA LYS A 264 2.48 -3.75 -0.88
C LYS A 264 1.45 -4.87 -0.95
N LEU A 265 0.98 -5.40 0.18
CA LEU A 265 -0.15 -6.33 0.20
C LEU A 265 -1.47 -5.57 0.20
N LYS A 266 -2.40 -5.98 -0.66
CA LYS A 266 -3.78 -5.50 -0.70
C LYS A 266 -4.73 -6.69 -0.73
N LEU A 267 -5.66 -6.70 0.22
CA LEU A 267 -6.71 -7.70 0.29
C LEU A 267 -7.93 -7.22 -0.49
N VAL A 268 -8.60 -8.15 -1.18
CA VAL A 268 -9.81 -7.87 -1.95
C VAL A 268 -10.96 -8.76 -1.48
N THR A 269 -12.11 -8.15 -1.28
CA THR A 269 -13.36 -8.87 -0.93
C THR A 269 -14.05 -9.39 -2.19
N GLY A 270 -14.76 -10.51 -2.07
CA GLY A 270 -15.64 -11.05 -3.13
C GLY A 270 -17.02 -10.39 -3.20
N GLN A 271 -17.21 -9.23 -2.55
CA GLN A 271 -18.52 -8.56 -2.51
C GLN A 271 -18.79 -7.75 -3.79
N LEU A 272 -17.74 -7.20 -4.40
CA LEU A 272 -17.80 -6.45 -5.66
C LEU A 272 -17.72 -7.41 -6.86
N GLN A 273 -18.32 -7.02 -8.00
CA GLN A 273 -18.28 -7.81 -9.24
C GLN A 273 -16.85 -8.07 -9.70
N GLU A 274 -15.99 -7.05 -9.61
CA GLU A 274 -14.57 -7.13 -9.93
C GLU A 274 -13.83 -8.10 -9.01
N GLY A 275 -14.18 -8.12 -7.72
CA GLY A 275 -13.59 -9.04 -6.75
C GLY A 275 -13.98 -10.49 -7.04
N GLN A 276 -15.26 -10.73 -7.36
CA GLN A 276 -15.73 -12.05 -7.78
C GLN A 276 -15.01 -12.53 -9.03
N ARG A 277 -14.88 -11.65 -10.03
CA ARG A 277 -14.13 -11.92 -11.26
C ARG A 277 -12.66 -12.23 -11.00
N PHE A 278 -12.02 -11.48 -10.11
CA PHE A 278 -10.63 -11.74 -9.72
C PHE A 278 -10.45 -13.14 -9.10
N VAL A 279 -11.42 -13.59 -8.30
CA VAL A 279 -11.39 -14.94 -7.72
C VAL A 279 -11.66 -16.00 -8.78
N SER A 280 -12.72 -15.85 -9.60
CA SER A 280 -13.16 -16.89 -10.53
C SER A 280 -12.27 -17.03 -11.77
N GLU A 281 -11.78 -15.94 -12.34
CA GLU A 281 -10.98 -15.95 -13.58
C GLU A 281 -9.47 -15.99 -13.31
N TYR A 282 -9.01 -15.47 -12.17
CA TYR A 282 -7.58 -15.28 -11.87
C TYR A 282 -7.11 -16.05 -10.62
N GLY A 283 -7.99 -16.85 -10.02
CA GLY A 283 -7.65 -17.71 -8.88
C GLY A 283 -7.43 -16.98 -7.56
N GLY A 284 -7.84 -15.70 -7.46
CA GLY A 284 -7.79 -14.92 -6.23
C GLY A 284 -6.39 -14.52 -5.77
N ILE A 285 -5.36 -14.68 -6.62
CA ILE A 285 -3.98 -14.26 -6.37
C ILE A 285 -3.37 -13.63 -7.63
N GLY A 286 -2.77 -12.46 -7.47
CA GLY A 286 -2.11 -11.75 -8.56
C GLY A 286 -1.38 -10.52 -8.07
N GLY A 287 -0.88 -9.71 -9.00
CA GLY A 287 -0.18 -8.48 -8.64
C GLY A 287 0.01 -7.52 -9.80
N LEU A 288 0.13 -6.24 -9.45
CA LEU A 288 0.58 -5.19 -10.35
C LEU A 288 2.11 -5.09 -10.28
N LEU A 289 2.75 -5.04 -11.43
CA LEU A 289 4.19 -5.06 -11.56
C LEU A 289 4.76 -3.64 -11.73
N ARG A 290 5.96 -3.43 -11.20
CA ARG A 290 6.73 -2.18 -11.31
C ARG A 290 7.19 -1.92 -12.74
N TYR A 291 7.44 -2.99 -13.49
CA TYR A 291 7.92 -2.98 -14.87
C TYR A 291 7.34 -4.18 -15.63
N ARG A 292 7.42 -4.12 -16.97
CA ARG A 292 6.98 -5.21 -17.83
C ARG A 292 7.81 -6.46 -17.56
N LEU A 293 7.15 -7.58 -17.29
CA LEU A 293 7.80 -8.87 -17.09
C LEU A 293 7.16 -9.90 -18.02
N ASP A 294 7.96 -10.46 -18.93
CA ASP A 294 7.50 -11.56 -19.78
C ASP A 294 7.61 -12.87 -18.99
N LEU A 295 6.58 -13.14 -18.21
CA LEU A 295 6.34 -14.45 -17.60
C LEU A 295 5.76 -15.32 -18.71
N GLY A 296 6.63 -16.03 -19.44
CA GLY A 296 6.21 -16.93 -20.52
C GLY A 296 5.02 -17.77 -20.08
N GLN A 297 3.89 -17.61 -20.80
CA GLN A 297 2.68 -18.42 -20.62
C GLN A 297 2.90 -19.83 -21.19
#